data_AF-B5TL49-F1
#
_entry.id   AF-B5TL49-F1
#
_cell.length_a   1.000
_cell.length_b   1.000
_cell.length_c   1.000
_cell.angle_alpha   90.00
_cell.angle_beta   90.00
_cell.angle_gamma   90.00
#
_symmetry.space_group_name_H-M   'P 1'
#
loop_
_entity.id
_entity.type
_entity.pdbx_description
1 polymer ?
#
loop_
_entity_poly.entity_id
_entity_poly.type
_entity_poly.pdbx_seq_one_letter_code
_entity_poly.pdbx_strand_id
1 'polypeptide(L)'
;HLQGRRIHGVILRRPDLRWPIPPDIERALPGQRIAAIRRRAKYLLLDTDAGSALLHLGMSGSLRVLPGDTPVRAHDHVDISLEDGRLLRFNDPRRFGCLLWQPPGETHELLRGLGPEPLDAAFDGDYLFARSRGRSAPVKSFLMDQRIVVGVGNI
;
A
#
# COMPACT_ATOMS: atom_id res chain seq x y z
N HIS A 1 2.44 -10.97 -12.75
CA HIS A 1 3.86 -11.24 -12.39
C HIS A 1 4.06 -11.80 -10.98
N LEU A 2 3.38 -11.26 -9.95
CA LEU A 2 3.58 -11.67 -8.55
C LEU A 2 2.48 -12.60 -8.00
N GLN A 3 1.22 -12.42 -8.43
CA GLN A 3 0.10 -13.24 -7.96
C GLN A 3 0.35 -14.73 -8.24
N GLY A 4 0.02 -15.57 -7.26
CA GLY A 4 0.22 -17.01 -7.26
C GLY A 4 1.66 -17.46 -6.97
N ARG A 5 2.60 -16.54 -6.77
CA ARG A 5 3.98 -16.89 -6.38
C ARG A 5 4.11 -16.99 -4.87
N ARG A 6 4.94 -17.93 -4.41
CA ARG A 6 5.34 -18.01 -3.00
C ARG A 6 6.45 -17.01 -2.70
N ILE A 7 6.32 -16.31 -1.59
CA ILE A 7 7.35 -15.45 -1.04
C ILE A 7 8.41 -16.34 -0.42
N HIS A 8 9.66 -16.19 -0.88
CA HIS A 8 10.79 -16.91 -0.32
C HIS A 8 11.32 -16.23 0.94
N GLY A 9 11.43 -14.90 0.93
CA GLY A 9 11.96 -14.13 2.04
C GLY A 9 11.65 -12.65 1.93
N VAL A 10 11.94 -11.94 3.02
CA VAL A 10 11.87 -10.48 3.10
C VAL A 10 13.21 -9.98 3.61
N ILE A 11 13.72 -8.92 3.00
CA ILE A 11 14.96 -8.25 3.42
C ILE A 11 14.62 -6.80 3.71
N LEU A 12 14.69 -6.41 4.98
CA LEU A 12 14.61 -5.02 5.41
C LEU A 12 16.01 -4.44 5.56
N ARG A 13 16.35 -3.43 4.78
CA ARG A 13 17.66 -2.73 4.88
C ARG A 13 17.64 -1.61 5.92
N ARG A 14 16.47 -1.34 6.48
CA ARG A 14 16.24 -0.41 7.57
C ARG A 14 14.92 -0.75 8.29
N PRO A 15 14.77 -0.36 9.57
CA PRO A 15 13.60 -0.74 10.37
C PRO A 15 12.36 0.14 10.12
N ASP A 16 12.49 1.25 9.40
CA ASP A 16 11.44 2.26 9.27
C ASP A 16 11.38 2.90 7.87
N LEU A 17 10.25 3.51 7.55
CA LEU A 17 10.07 4.48 6.46
C LEU A 17 9.32 5.69 7.01
N ARG A 18 8.09 5.97 6.55
CA ARG A 18 7.22 6.95 7.19
C ARG A 18 6.85 6.55 8.61
N TRP A 19 6.74 5.24 8.83
CA TRP A 19 6.46 4.61 10.12
C TRP A 19 7.39 3.41 10.30
N PRO A 20 7.56 2.90 11.54
CA PRO A 20 8.23 1.64 11.78
C PRO A 20 7.61 0.52 10.94
N ILE A 21 8.46 -0.30 10.33
CA ILE A 21 8.02 -1.52 9.63
C ILE A 21 7.75 -2.57 10.71
N PRO A 22 6.55 -3.18 10.77
CA PRO A 22 6.24 -4.19 11.78
C PRO A 22 7.24 -5.36 11.69
N PRO A 23 7.90 -5.74 12.79
CA PRO A 23 8.93 -6.79 12.77
C PRO A 23 8.36 -8.15 12.36
N ASP A 24 7.06 -8.37 12.60
CA ASP A 24 6.38 -9.60 12.23
C ASP A 24 6.35 -9.84 10.72
N ILE A 25 6.54 -8.82 9.88
CA ILE A 25 6.54 -8.97 8.41
C ILE A 25 7.64 -9.93 7.93
N GLU A 26 8.83 -9.86 8.52
CA GLU A 26 9.95 -10.73 8.15
C GLU A 26 9.68 -12.19 8.53
N ARG A 27 8.73 -12.45 9.42
CA ARG A 27 8.32 -13.81 9.84
C ARG A 27 7.03 -14.28 9.19
N ALA A 28 6.09 -13.37 8.96
CA ALA A 28 4.75 -13.69 8.49
C ALA A 28 4.65 -13.85 6.97
N LEU A 29 5.48 -13.14 6.20
CA LEU A 29 5.44 -13.22 4.73
C LEU A 29 6.19 -14.43 4.15
N PRO A 30 7.40 -14.82 4.62
CA PRO A 30 8.10 -15.96 4.04
C PRO A 30 7.28 -17.24 4.09
N GLY A 31 7.31 -18.00 2.99
CA GLY A 31 6.52 -19.22 2.82
C GLY A 31 5.09 -18.98 2.34
N GLN A 32 4.57 -17.75 2.40
CA GLN A 32 3.21 -17.45 2.01
C GLN A 32 3.05 -17.28 0.50
N ARG A 33 1.88 -17.65 -0.02
CA ARG A 33 1.51 -17.43 -1.42
C ARG A 33 0.79 -16.09 -1.56
N ILE A 34 1.16 -15.30 -2.56
CA ILE A 34 0.45 -14.07 -2.90
C ILE A 34 -0.88 -14.47 -3.58
N ALA A 35 -1.97 -14.46 -2.82
CA ALA A 35 -3.30 -14.84 -3.31
C ALA A 35 -3.87 -13.80 -4.28
N ALA A 36 -3.72 -12.52 -3.92
CA ALA A 36 -4.22 -11.39 -4.70
C ALA A 36 -3.38 -10.13 -4.48
N ILE A 37 -3.53 -9.19 -5.41
CA ILE A 37 -2.93 -7.85 -5.31
C ILE A 37 -4.08 -6.87 -5.50
N ARG A 38 -4.39 -6.13 -4.45
CA ARG A 38 -5.52 -5.17 -4.45
C ARG A 38 -4.99 -3.75 -4.33
N ARG A 39 -5.77 -2.80 -4.81
CA ARG A 39 -5.57 -1.37 -4.52
C ARG A 39 -6.77 -0.87 -3.72
N ARG A 40 -6.50 -0.12 -2.65
CA ARG A 40 -7.48 0.69 -1.94
C ARG A 40 -6.92 2.09 -1.79
N ALA A 41 -7.56 3.09 -2.37
CA ALA A 41 -7.02 4.44 -2.45
C ALA A 41 -5.59 4.43 -3.03
N LYS A 42 -4.62 4.96 -2.29
CA LYS A 42 -3.20 5.01 -2.66
C LYS A 42 -2.38 3.87 -2.04
N TYR A 43 -3.06 2.88 -1.47
CA TYR A 43 -2.44 1.70 -0.87
C TYR A 43 -2.56 0.49 -1.79
N LEU A 44 -1.45 -0.25 -1.91
CA LEU A 44 -1.39 -1.58 -2.49
C LEU A 44 -1.43 -2.60 -1.36
N LEU A 45 -2.19 -3.67 -1.55
CA LEU A 45 -2.28 -4.79 -0.63
C LEU A 45 -1.80 -6.05 -1.34
N LEU A 46 -0.77 -6.70 -0.80
CA LEU A 46 -0.34 -8.03 -1.22
C LEU A 46 -0.95 -9.03 -0.25
N ASP A 47 -1.96 -9.76 -0.71
CA ASP A 47 -2.73 -10.63 0.14
C ASP A 47 -2.14 -12.02 0.21
N THR A 48 -2.15 -12.57 1.40
CA THR A 48 -1.77 -13.94 1.71
C THR A 48 -2.76 -14.52 2.72
N ASP A 49 -2.70 -15.83 2.95
CA ASP A 49 -3.54 -16.48 3.97
C ASP A 49 -3.23 -16.00 5.40
N ALA A 50 -2.01 -15.48 5.63
CA ALA A 50 -1.60 -14.99 6.95
C ALA A 50 -2.01 -13.52 7.20
N GLY A 51 -2.50 -12.82 6.18
CA GLY A 51 -2.72 -11.37 6.23
C GLY A 51 -2.23 -10.68 4.96
N SER A 52 -2.23 -9.35 4.98
CA SER A 52 -1.86 -8.53 3.82
C SER A 52 -0.70 -7.59 4.14
N ALA A 53 0.32 -7.59 3.28
CA ALA A 53 1.32 -6.53 3.31
C ALA A 53 0.73 -5.27 2.66
N LEU A 54 0.65 -4.19 3.45
CA LEU A 54 0.09 -2.91 3.07
C LEU A 54 1.22 -1.96 2.66
N LEU A 55 1.24 -1.55 1.40
CA LEU A 55 2.27 -0.69 0.81
C LEU A 55 1.68 0.65 0.39
N HIS A 56 2.36 1.74 0.72
CA HIS A 56 2.06 3.08 0.17
C HIS A 56 3.35 3.66 -0.39
N LEU A 57 3.30 4.22 -1.60
CA LEU A 57 4.51 4.71 -2.28
C LEU A 57 4.96 6.09 -1.80
N GLY A 58 4.10 6.82 -1.09
CA GLY A 58 4.41 8.18 -0.66
C GLY A 58 4.51 9.11 -1.87
N MET A 59 5.53 9.96 -1.89
CA MET A 59 5.75 10.91 -2.99
C MET A 59 6.81 10.45 -4.00
N SER A 60 7.79 9.65 -3.58
CA SER A 60 8.95 9.26 -4.40
C SER A 60 9.18 7.74 -4.44
N GLY A 61 8.28 6.96 -3.84
CA GLY A 61 8.40 5.53 -3.79
C GLY A 61 8.07 4.86 -5.12
N SER A 62 8.77 3.77 -5.41
CA SER A 62 8.53 2.93 -6.58
C SER A 62 8.71 1.46 -6.25
N LEU A 63 7.84 0.62 -6.81
CA LEU A 63 7.91 -0.84 -6.72
C LEU A 63 8.35 -1.41 -8.06
N ARG A 64 9.35 -2.30 -8.03
CA ARG A 64 9.88 -2.94 -9.24
C ARG A 64 10.00 -4.44 -9.03
N VAL A 65 9.59 -5.21 -10.03
CA VAL A 65 9.88 -6.65 -10.09
C VAL A 65 11.21 -6.84 -10.82
N LEU A 66 12.20 -7.42 -10.15
CA LEU A 66 13.57 -7.52 -10.64
C LEU A 66 14.07 -8.96 -10.51
N PRO A 67 15.09 -9.38 -11.29
CA PRO A 67 15.89 -10.56 -10.98
C PRO A 67 16.49 -10.49 -9.57
N GLY A 68 16.56 -11.62 -8.87
CA GLY A 68 16.96 -11.69 -7.45
C GLY A 68 18.41 -11.29 -7.20
N ASP A 69 19.28 -11.43 -8.20
CA ASP A 69 20.68 -11.03 -8.20
C ASP A 69 20.89 -9.54 -8.55
N THR A 70 19.82 -8.78 -8.79
CA THR A 70 19.93 -7.36 -9.16
C THR A 70 20.59 -6.56 -8.03
N PRO A 71 21.74 -5.91 -8.30
CA PRO A 71 22.47 -5.15 -7.28
C PRO A 71 21.62 -4.08 -6.61
N VAL A 72 21.84 -3.90 -5.31
CA VAL A 72 21.18 -2.87 -4.51
C VAL A 72 21.69 -1.50 -4.92
N ARG A 73 20.78 -0.53 -4.99
CA ARG A 73 21.07 0.89 -5.25
C ARG A 73 20.68 1.74 -4.05
N ALA A 74 21.10 3.01 -4.08
CA ALA A 74 20.67 3.99 -3.10
C ALA A 74 19.14 4.01 -2.98
N HIS A 75 18.67 4.05 -1.73
CA HIS A 75 17.25 4.11 -1.37
C HIS A 75 16.43 2.85 -1.64
N ASP A 76 17.05 1.72 -1.98
CA ASP A 76 16.40 0.41 -1.96
C ASP A 76 16.25 -0.02 -0.50
N HIS A 77 15.02 -0.06 0.03
CA HIS A 77 14.77 -0.25 1.46
C HIS A 77 14.23 -1.64 1.81
N VAL A 78 13.40 -2.20 0.93
CA VAL A 78 12.74 -3.51 1.13
C VAL A 78 12.88 -4.35 -0.12
N ASP A 79 13.26 -5.61 0.04
CA ASP A 79 13.02 -6.65 -0.96
C ASP A 79 12.09 -7.72 -0.42
N ILE A 80 11.11 -8.13 -1.23
CA ILE A 80 10.31 -9.34 -1.03
C ILE A 80 10.72 -10.33 -2.12
N SER A 81 11.53 -11.32 -1.79
CA SER A 81 11.99 -12.33 -2.74
C SER A 81 10.93 -13.41 -2.97
N LEU A 82 10.89 -13.94 -4.19
CA LEU A 82 9.94 -14.95 -4.62
C LEU A 82 10.66 -16.27 -4.90
N GLU A 83 9.93 -17.38 -4.84
CA GLU A 83 10.47 -18.72 -5.09
C GLU A 83 11.05 -18.91 -6.50
N ASP A 84 10.63 -18.08 -7.47
CA ASP A 84 11.11 -18.15 -8.86
C ASP A 84 12.36 -17.31 -9.15
N GLY A 85 13.07 -16.91 -8.09
CA GLY A 85 14.34 -16.18 -8.18
C GLY A 85 14.19 -14.70 -8.50
N ARG A 86 12.97 -14.16 -8.59
CA ARG A 86 12.71 -12.72 -8.70
C ARG A 86 12.48 -12.09 -7.33
N LEU A 87 12.49 -10.76 -7.28
CA LEU A 87 12.13 -9.99 -6.11
C LEU A 87 11.24 -8.81 -6.46
N LEU A 88 10.41 -8.38 -5.51
CA LEU A 88 9.74 -7.09 -5.51
C LEU A 88 10.55 -6.14 -4.64
N ARG A 89 11.12 -5.10 -5.26
CA ARG A 89 11.94 -4.09 -4.58
C ARG A 89 11.18 -2.80 -4.36
N PHE A 90 11.22 -2.29 -3.14
CA PHE A 90 10.73 -0.96 -2.81
C PHE A 90 11.88 0.03 -2.67
N ASN A 91 11.91 1.02 -3.58
CA ASN A 91 12.83 2.14 -3.53
C ASN A 91 12.07 3.42 -3.15
N ASP A 92 12.56 4.18 -2.18
CA ASP A 92 11.93 5.47 -1.80
C ASP A 92 12.96 6.49 -1.27
N PRO A 93 13.43 7.44 -2.10
CA PRO A 93 14.41 8.43 -1.70
C PRO A 93 14.00 9.31 -0.51
N ARG A 94 12.72 9.73 -0.45
CA ARG A 94 12.21 10.61 0.62
C ARG A 94 11.69 9.84 1.83
N ARG A 95 11.49 8.53 1.69
CA ARG A 95 11.07 7.61 2.77
C ARG A 95 9.72 7.98 3.38
N PHE A 96 8.81 8.48 2.54
CA PHE A 96 7.44 8.82 2.91
C PHE A 96 6.42 7.74 2.56
N GLY A 97 6.86 6.69 1.88
CA GLY A 97 6.12 5.46 1.75
C GLY A 97 6.12 4.62 3.03
N CYS A 98 5.44 3.49 2.98
CA CYS A 98 5.42 2.53 4.08
C CYS A 98 5.25 1.09 3.58
N LEU A 99 5.68 0.16 4.42
CA LEU A 99 5.33 -1.25 4.40
C LEU A 99 4.79 -1.59 5.80
N LEU A 100 3.52 -1.96 5.88
CA LEU A 100 2.81 -2.30 7.11
C LEU A 100 2.12 -3.64 6.97
N TRP A 101 1.57 -4.15 8.08
CA TRP A 101 0.91 -5.45 8.13
C TRP A 101 -0.55 -5.32 8.51
N GLN A 102 -1.43 -5.94 7.73
CA GLN A 102 -2.83 -6.11 8.06
C GLN A 102 -3.09 -7.59 8.41
N PRO A 103 -3.43 -7.92 9.66
CA PRO A 103 -3.81 -9.28 10.05
C PRO A 103 -5.01 -9.81 9.25
N PRO A 104 -5.18 -11.15 9.18
CA PRO A 104 -6.26 -11.76 8.42
C PRO A 104 -7.60 -11.46 9.09
N GLY A 105 -8.63 -11.14 8.30
CA GLY A 105 -9.96 -10.79 8.81
C GLY A 105 -10.08 -9.36 9.37
N GLU A 106 -8.99 -8.58 9.39
CA GLU A 106 -9.00 -7.21 9.90
C GLU A 106 -8.86 -6.17 8.77
N THR A 107 -9.29 -4.93 9.04
CA THR A 107 -8.98 -3.76 8.21
C THR A 107 -8.01 -2.86 8.95
N HIS A 108 -6.87 -2.58 8.32
CA HIS A 108 -5.83 -1.72 8.86
C HIS A 108 -6.37 -0.31 9.13
N GLU A 109 -5.91 0.34 10.20
CA GLU A 109 -6.41 1.66 10.63
C GLU A 109 -6.32 2.75 9.57
N LEU A 110 -5.25 2.75 8.77
CA LEU A 110 -5.08 3.68 7.65
C LEU A 110 -6.10 3.51 6.53
N LEU A 111 -6.73 2.34 6.46
CA LEU A 111 -7.82 2.06 5.54
C LEU A 111 -9.19 2.30 6.19
N ARG A 112 -9.27 2.25 7.53
CA ARG A 112 -10.49 2.53 8.29
C ARG A 112 -10.89 3.99 8.10
N GLY A 113 -12.12 4.20 7.62
CA GLY A 113 -12.70 5.53 7.42
C GLY A 113 -12.33 6.22 6.12
N LEU A 114 -11.67 5.53 5.19
CA LEU A 114 -11.51 6.01 3.82
C LEU A 114 -12.87 6.08 3.10
N GLY A 115 -13.12 7.17 2.38
CA GLY A 115 -14.31 7.35 1.54
C GLY A 115 -14.32 6.43 0.31
N PRO A 116 -15.43 6.38 -0.46
CA PRO A 116 -15.56 5.50 -1.62
C PRO A 116 -14.46 5.75 -2.67
N GLU A 117 -14.18 4.74 -3.51
CA GLU A 117 -13.36 4.95 -4.70
C GLU A 117 -14.09 5.88 -5.68
N PRO A 118 -13.37 6.79 -6.37
CA PRO A 118 -13.98 7.80 -7.22
C PRO A 118 -14.62 7.24 -8.50
N LEU A 119 -14.36 5.97 -8.82
CA LEU A 119 -14.88 5.29 -10.01
C LEU A 119 -15.93 4.22 -9.65
N ASP A 120 -16.22 4.04 -8.36
CA ASP A 120 -17.26 3.11 -7.92
C ASP A 120 -18.63 3.79 -8.03
N ALA A 121 -19.67 3.00 -8.29
CA ALA A 121 -21.06 3.48 -8.33
C ALA A 121 -21.52 4.12 -7.00
N ALA A 122 -20.85 3.82 -5.89
CA ALA A 122 -21.11 4.43 -4.59
C ALA A 122 -20.64 5.90 -4.48
N PHE A 123 -19.85 6.37 -5.44
CA PHE A 123 -19.43 7.77 -5.54
C PHE A 123 -20.18 8.46 -6.68
N ASP A 124 -21.25 9.17 -6.31
CA ASP A 124 -22.10 9.91 -7.25
C ASP A 124 -22.37 11.35 -6.78
N GLY A 125 -23.16 12.08 -7.57
CA GLY A 125 -23.52 13.47 -7.30
C GLY A 125 -24.33 13.64 -6.02
N ASP A 126 -25.25 12.72 -5.74
CA ASP A 126 -26.11 12.77 -4.55
C ASP A 126 -25.32 12.51 -3.26
N TYR A 127 -24.39 11.56 -3.31
CA TYR A 127 -23.41 11.32 -2.26
C TYR A 127 -22.60 12.59 -1.97
N LEU A 128 -21.99 13.19 -2.99
CA LEU A 128 -21.20 14.42 -2.82
C LEU A 128 -22.04 15.57 -2.26
N PHE A 129 -23.26 15.73 -2.79
CA PHE A 129 -24.20 16.74 -2.33
C PHE A 129 -24.49 16.56 -0.84
N ALA A 130 -24.91 15.37 -0.42
CA ALA A 130 -25.20 15.04 0.97
C ALA A 130 -23.99 15.26 1.89
N ARG A 131 -22.80 14.81 1.49
CA ARG A 131 -21.56 14.93 2.29
C ARG A 131 -21.05 16.37 2.42
N SER A 132 -21.40 17.23 1.47
CA SER A 132 -21.04 18.65 1.51
C SER A 132 -21.94 19.49 2.42
N ARG A 133 -23.14 19.01 2.78
CA ARG A 133 -24.10 19.80 3.57
C ARG A 133 -23.56 20.11 4.96
N GLY A 134 -23.76 21.35 5.40
CA GLY A 134 -23.28 21.84 6.69
C GLY A 134 -21.77 22.12 6.77
N ARG A 135 -21.03 22.04 5.66
CA ARG A 135 -19.60 22.34 5.61
C ARG A 135 -19.34 23.74 5.05
N SER A 136 -18.39 24.45 5.65
CA SER A 136 -17.89 25.75 5.19
C SER A 136 -16.53 25.67 4.47
N ALA A 137 -15.93 24.48 4.39
CA ALA A 137 -14.62 24.28 3.79
C ALA A 137 -14.64 24.52 2.26
N PRO A 138 -13.56 25.05 1.67
CA PRO A 138 -13.43 25.17 0.21
C PRO A 138 -13.58 23.83 -0.50
N VAL A 139 -14.21 23.83 -1.68
CA VAL A 139 -14.48 22.62 -2.48
C VAL A 139 -13.21 21.80 -2.73
N LYS A 140 -12.08 22.46 -3.02
CA LYS A 140 -10.79 21.79 -3.21
C LYS A 140 -10.40 20.98 -1.96
N SER A 141 -10.40 21.60 -0.78
CA SER A 141 -10.05 20.92 0.47
C SER A 141 -11.03 19.79 0.81
N PHE A 142 -12.31 19.98 0.51
CA PHE A 142 -13.35 18.96 0.69
C PHE A 142 -13.11 17.73 -0.19
N LEU A 143 -12.78 17.91 -1.47
CA LEU A 143 -12.50 16.80 -2.39
C LEU A 143 -11.16 16.10 -2.11
N MET A 144 -10.18 16.82 -1.55
CA MET A 144 -8.89 16.24 -1.17
C MET A 144 -8.95 15.42 0.13
N ASP A 145 -10.01 15.57 0.94
CA ASP A 145 -10.23 14.77 2.15
C ASP A 145 -10.51 13.31 1.78
N GLN A 146 -9.58 12.42 2.12
CA GLN A 146 -9.67 10.99 1.80
C GLN A 146 -10.82 10.27 2.53
N ARG A 147 -11.49 10.93 3.50
CA ARG A 147 -12.74 10.44 4.13
C ARG A 147 -14.00 10.80 3.32
N ILE A 148 -13.88 11.72 2.37
CA ILE A 148 -14.95 12.11 1.44
C ILE A 148 -14.86 11.28 0.18
N VAL A 149 -13.70 11.25 -0.46
CA VAL A 149 -13.43 10.42 -1.63
C VAL A 149 -11.94 10.15 -1.68
N VAL A 150 -11.56 8.92 -1.99
CA VAL A 150 -10.14 8.58 -2.06
C VAL A 150 -9.53 8.90 -3.42
N GLY A 151 -8.20 8.93 -3.47
CA GLY A 151 -7.48 8.98 -4.74
C GLY A 151 -7.36 10.39 -5.34
N VAL A 152 -8.26 11.31 -5.00
CA VAL A 152 -8.17 12.73 -5.40
C VAL A 152 -6.97 13.39 -4.72
N GLY A 153 -6.15 14.10 -5.50
CA GLY A 153 -4.90 14.73 -5.08
C GLY A 153 -4.80 16.18 -5.55
N ASN A 154 -3.58 16.72 -5.59
CA ASN A 154 -3.30 18.13 -5.90
C ASN A 154 -2.73 18.35 -7.33
N ILE A 155 -2.96 17.41 -8.25
CA ILE A 155 -2.45 17.49 -9.63
C ILE A 155 -3.34 18.40 -10.46
#